data_AF-A0A1D3L246-F1
#
_entry.id   AF-A0A1D3L246-F1
#
_cell.length_a   1.000
_cell.length_b   1.000
_cell.length_c   1.000
_cell.angle_alpha   90.00
_cell.angle_beta   90.00
_cell.angle_gamma   90.00
#
_symmetry.space_group_name_H-M   'P 1'
#
loop_
_entity.id
_entity.type
_entity.pdbx_description
1 polymer ?
#
loop_
_entity_poly.entity_id
_entity_poly.type
_entity_poly.pdbx_seq_one_letter_code
_entity_poly.pdbx_strand_id
1 'polypeptide(L)'
;MWIALAYLHATCGERIQSSTAILQATCVDATIIPFLSQRLNFVYGCYGCRDATDLGESEAVMGFPGSMLPEIIEHLKYLDNKAIPRSRSKGALSLLEGKDIEVKSC
;
A
#
# COMPACT_ATOMS: atom_id res chain seq x y z
N MET A 1 0.04 2.32 0.94
CA MET A 1 0.42 1.55 2.16
C MET A 1 -0.63 0.50 2.54
N TRP A 2 -1.87 0.87 2.90
CA TRP A 2 -2.85 -0.08 3.42
C TRP A 2 -3.17 -1.25 2.50
N ILE A 3 -3.25 -1.00 1.18
CA ILE A 3 -3.43 -2.06 0.17
C ILE A 3 -2.25 -3.06 0.22
N ALA A 4 -1.01 -2.58 0.35
CA ALA A 4 0.16 -3.44 0.46
C ALA A 4 0.17 -4.24 1.78
N LEU A 5 -0.30 -3.67 2.88
CA LEU A 5 -0.47 -4.40 4.15
C LEU A 5 -1.57 -5.45 4.08
N ALA A 6 -2.69 -5.15 3.41
CA ALA A 6 -3.75 -6.12 3.18
C ALA A 6 -3.27 -7.28 2.31
N TYR A 7 -2.54 -6.99 1.22
CA TYR A 7 -1.86 -7.99 0.42
C TYR A 7 -0.92 -8.86 1.25
N LEU A 8 -0.04 -8.25 2.05
CA LEU A 8 0.87 -8.97 2.95
C LEU A 8 0.12 -9.91 3.90
N HIS A 9 -0.98 -9.43 4.48
CA HIS A 9 -1.79 -10.24 5.38
C HIS A 9 -2.46 -11.41 4.65
N ALA A 10 -2.91 -11.20 3.39
CA ALA A 10 -3.43 -12.26 2.52
C ALA A 10 -2.36 -13.32 2.20
N THR A 11 -1.12 -12.88 2.00
CA THR A 11 0.02 -13.74 1.64
C THR A 11 0.86 -14.16 2.85
N CYS A 12 0.23 -14.38 4.01
CA CYS A 12 0.87 -14.91 5.22
C CYS A 12 2.09 -14.09 5.74
N GLY A 13 2.15 -12.80 5.41
CA GLY A 13 3.19 -11.86 5.88
C GLY A 13 4.52 -11.93 5.13
N GLU A 14 4.59 -12.64 3.99
CA GLU A 14 5.80 -12.72 3.16
C GLU A 14 6.26 -11.35 2.66
N ARG A 15 7.57 -11.10 2.53
CA ARG A 15 8.04 -9.82 1.98
C ARG A 15 7.54 -9.62 0.53
N ILE A 16 7.05 -8.42 0.23
CA ILE A 16 6.70 -8.05 -1.15
C ILE A 16 7.96 -8.06 -2.00
N GLN A 17 8.04 -9.03 -2.90
CA GLN A 17 8.98 -9.01 -3.99
C GLN A 17 8.43 -8.07 -5.06
N SER A 18 9.19 -7.03 -5.43
CA SER A 18 8.86 -6.09 -6.50
C SER A 18 10.11 -5.80 -7.33
N SER A 19 9.92 -5.24 -8.53
CA SER A 19 11.01 -4.79 -9.39
C SER A 19 10.83 -3.31 -9.71
N THR A 20 11.93 -2.61 -9.90
CA THR A 20 11.93 -1.20 -10.27
C THR A 20 12.96 -0.94 -11.36
N ALA A 21 12.80 0.17 -12.06
CA ALA A 21 13.69 0.67 -13.09
C ALA A 21 13.84 2.19 -12.92
N ILE A 22 14.92 2.77 -13.46
CA ILE A 22 15.12 4.24 -13.43
C ILE A 22 13.94 4.96 -14.08
N LEU A 23 13.39 4.38 -15.15
CA LEU A 23 12.11 4.77 -15.74
C LEU A 23 11.15 3.59 -15.61
N GLN A 24 10.16 3.71 -14.74
CA GLN A 24 9.05 2.75 -14.67
C GLN A 24 7.93 3.22 -15.58
N ALA A 25 7.48 2.37 -16.50
CA ALA A 25 6.31 2.68 -17.30
C ALA A 25 5.07 2.26 -16.50
N THR A 26 4.25 3.21 -16.06
CA THR A 26 3.10 2.91 -15.18
C THR A 26 2.19 1.82 -15.76
N CYS A 27 1.95 1.80 -17.07
CA CYS A 27 1.18 0.74 -17.73
C CYS A 27 1.83 -0.65 -17.63
N VAL A 28 3.16 -0.73 -17.65
CA VAL A 28 3.89 -2.00 -17.51
C VAL A 28 3.96 -2.43 -16.05
N ASP A 29 4.38 -1.52 -15.17
CA ASP A 29 4.61 -1.81 -13.76
C ASP A 29 3.33 -2.01 -12.95
N ALA A 30 2.22 -1.35 -13.33
CA ALA A 30 0.92 -1.52 -12.67
C ALA A 30 0.04 -2.61 -13.27
N THR A 31 0.33 -3.09 -14.49
CA THR A 31 -0.56 -4.04 -15.20
C THR A 31 0.19 -5.26 -15.73
N ILE A 32 1.14 -5.08 -16.65
CA ILE A 32 1.80 -6.22 -17.32
C ILE A 32 2.61 -7.06 -16.33
N ILE A 33 3.47 -6.44 -15.52
CA ILE A 33 4.29 -7.16 -14.54
C ILE A 33 3.40 -7.91 -13.53
N PRO A 34 2.41 -7.26 -12.88
CA PRO A 34 1.49 -7.97 -11.99
C PRO A 34 0.72 -9.10 -12.66
N PHE A 35 0.26 -8.91 -13.89
CA PHE A 35 -0.46 -9.94 -14.64
C PHE A 35 0.42 -11.15 -14.96
N LEU A 36 1.66 -10.95 -15.42
CA LEU A 36 2.53 -12.06 -15.78
C LEU A 36 3.13 -12.77 -14.56
N SER A 37 3.49 -12.02 -13.53
CA SER A 37 4.17 -12.58 -12.34
C SER A 37 3.22 -12.98 -11.23
N GLN A 38 1.91 -12.72 -11.38
CA GLN A 38 0.87 -13.04 -10.39
C GLN A 38 1.19 -12.52 -8.98
N ARG A 39 1.77 -11.32 -8.91
CA ARG A 39 2.20 -10.68 -7.65
C ARG A 39 2.04 -9.16 -7.74
N LEU A 40 2.02 -8.53 -6.57
CA LEU A 40 1.98 -7.08 -6.47
C LEU A 40 3.30 -6.44 -6.96
N ASN A 41 3.21 -5.29 -7.61
CA ASN A 41 4.37 -4.47 -7.96
C ASN A 41 4.12 -2.98 -7.66
N PHE A 42 5.18 -2.25 -7.32
CA PHE A 42 5.13 -0.82 -7.01
C PHE A 42 5.53 0.02 -8.22
N VAL A 43 4.87 1.18 -8.38
CA VAL A 43 5.21 2.15 -9.42
C VAL A 43 5.62 3.47 -8.78
N TYR A 44 6.88 3.87 -8.98
CA TYR A 44 7.39 5.15 -8.48
C TYR A 44 7.23 6.30 -9.50
N GLY A 45 6.91 5.97 -10.75
CA GLY A 45 6.37 6.92 -11.71
C GLY A 45 6.99 6.84 -13.11
N CYS A 46 6.17 7.23 -14.09
CA CYS A 46 6.53 7.46 -15.48
C CYS A 46 6.25 8.94 -15.80
N TYR A 47 7.23 9.72 -16.25
CA TYR A 47 6.94 11.11 -16.67
C TYR A 47 5.92 11.14 -17.81
N GLY A 48 5.93 10.15 -18.71
CA GLY A 48 4.97 10.05 -19.81
C GLY A 48 3.54 9.83 -19.34
N CYS A 49 3.31 8.98 -18.32
CA CYS A 49 1.96 8.84 -17.76
C CYS A 49 1.54 10.08 -16.97
N ARG A 50 2.45 10.73 -16.25
CA ARG A 50 2.14 11.97 -15.53
C ARG A 50 1.79 13.13 -16.47
N ASP A 51 2.38 13.15 -17.66
CA ASP A 51 2.02 14.11 -18.72
C ASP A 51 0.71 13.76 -19.40
N ALA A 52 0.45 12.46 -19.62
CA ALA A 52 -0.71 11.98 -20.37
C ALA A 52 -1.99 11.75 -19.53
N THR A 53 -1.92 11.84 -18.20
CA THR A 53 -3.06 11.60 -17.29
C THR A 53 -3.15 12.65 -16.18
N ASP A 54 -4.19 12.58 -15.36
CA ASP A 54 -4.42 13.42 -14.19
C ASP A 54 -3.66 12.94 -12.93
N LEU A 55 -2.62 12.11 -13.09
CA LEU A 55 -1.90 11.50 -11.95
C LEU A 55 -1.07 12.56 -11.20
N GLY A 56 -1.52 12.92 -10.00
CA GLY A 56 -0.94 13.96 -9.16
C GLY A 56 0.43 13.62 -8.58
N GLU A 57 1.19 14.63 -8.18
CA GLU A 57 2.56 14.49 -7.63
C GLU A 57 2.63 13.64 -6.36
N SER A 58 1.58 13.72 -5.53
CA SER A 58 1.47 12.96 -4.28
C SER A 58 0.76 11.62 -4.45
N GLU A 59 0.41 11.24 -5.68
CA GLU A 59 -0.23 9.98 -5.99
C GLU A 59 0.81 8.92 -6.36
N ALA A 60 0.59 7.72 -5.82
CA ALA A 60 1.38 6.54 -6.11
C ALA A 60 0.49 5.49 -6.74
N VAL A 61 1.01 4.80 -7.75
CA VAL A 61 0.33 3.69 -8.40
C VAL A 61 0.96 2.38 -7.95
N MET A 62 0.14 1.36 -7.81
CA MET A 62 0.59 -0.01 -7.58
C MET A 62 -0.32 -0.94 -8.37
N GLY A 63 0.22 -2.07 -8.79
CA GLY A 63 -0.51 -3.08 -9.52
C GLY A 63 -0.49 -4.40 -8.79
N PHE A 64 -1.55 -5.19 -8.95
CA PHE A 64 -1.67 -6.52 -8.40
C PHE A 64 -2.66 -7.35 -9.23
N PRO A 65 -2.60 -8.70 -9.21
CA PRO A 65 -3.53 -9.55 -9.94
C PRO A 65 -4.99 -9.30 -9.55
N GLY A 66 -5.88 -9.15 -10.53
CA GLY A 66 -7.30 -8.88 -10.29
C GLY A 66 -8.00 -9.94 -9.44
N SER A 67 -7.53 -11.18 -9.50
CA SER A 67 -8.01 -12.30 -8.67
C SER A 67 -7.87 -12.06 -7.16
N MET A 68 -6.92 -11.21 -6.73
CA MET A 68 -6.70 -10.94 -5.31
C MET A 68 -7.53 -9.78 -4.76
N LEU A 69 -8.28 -9.07 -5.61
CA LEU A 69 -9.09 -7.94 -5.17
C LEU A 69 -10.06 -8.32 -4.02
N PRO A 70 -10.78 -9.47 -4.05
CA PRO A 70 -11.65 -9.87 -2.96
C PRO A 70 -10.92 -10.04 -1.62
N GLU A 71 -9.78 -10.74 -1.61
CA GLU A 71 -8.97 -10.96 -0.40
C GLU A 71 -8.38 -9.65 0.14
N ILE A 72 -7.90 -8.77 -0.75
CA ILE A 72 -7.41 -7.44 -0.35
C ILE A 72 -8.53 -6.66 0.35
N ILE A 73 -9.76 -6.68 -0.17
CA ILE A 73 -10.90 -5.99 0.45
C ILE A 73 -11.22 -6.58 1.83
N GLU A 74 -11.23 -7.91 1.95
CA GLU A 74 -11.45 -8.59 3.22
C GLU A 74 -10.43 -8.18 4.27
N HIS A 75 -9.14 -8.21 3.92
CA HIS A 75 -8.07 -7.86 4.84
C HIS A 75 -7.99 -6.36 5.13
N LEU A 76 -8.39 -5.49 4.21
CA LEU A 76 -8.56 -4.07 4.50
C LEU A 76 -9.63 -3.83 5.57
N LYS A 77 -10.78 -4.52 5.49
CA LYS A 77 -11.83 -4.46 6.52
C LYS A 77 -11.32 -4.98 7.86
N TYR A 78 -10.56 -6.07 7.84
CA TYR A 78 -9.93 -6.58 9.07
C TYR A 78 -8.98 -5.54 9.71
N LEU A 79 -8.11 -4.92 8.92
CA LEU A 79 -7.18 -3.90 9.38
C LEU A 79 -7.89 -2.64 9.90
N ASP A 80 -9.06 -2.30 9.34
CA ASP A 80 -9.88 -1.18 9.77
C ASP A 80 -10.42 -1.33 11.20
N ASN A 81 -10.61 -2.56 11.68
CA ASN A 81 -11.09 -2.81 13.05
C ASN A 81 -10.10 -2.34 14.13
N LYS A 82 -8.80 -2.22 13.83
CA LYS A 82 -7.79 -1.86 14.85
C LYS A 82 -6.58 -1.13 14.29
N ALA A 83 -5.88 -1.72 13.33
CA ALA A 83 -4.57 -1.24 12.89
C ALA A 83 -4.65 0.15 12.23
N ILE A 84 -5.64 0.37 11.36
CA ILE A 84 -5.82 1.65 10.65
C ILE A 84 -6.17 2.78 11.63
N PRO A 85 -7.22 2.66 12.48
CA PRO A 85 -7.55 3.71 13.44
C PRO A 85 -6.41 3.98 14.43
N ARG A 86 -5.76 2.93 14.95
CA ARG A 86 -4.66 3.08 15.92
C ARG A 86 -3.45 3.79 15.33
N SER A 87 -3.08 3.48 14.09
CA SER A 87 -1.97 4.15 13.40
C SER A 87 -2.29 5.62 13.09
N ARG A 88 -3.53 5.89 12.65
CA ARG A 88 -4.03 7.24 12.37
C ARG A 88 -4.17 8.10 13.63
N SER A 89 -4.43 7.49 14.79
CA SER A 89 -4.54 8.23 16.06
C SER A 89 -3.21 8.78 16.56
N LYS A 90 -2.08 8.41 15.95
CA LYS A 90 -0.73 8.89 16.30
C LYS A 90 -0.39 8.74 17.79
N GLY A 91 -0.94 7.74 18.48
CA GLY A 91 -0.79 7.60 19.92
C GLY A 91 0.66 7.53 20.39
N ALA A 92 1.54 6.84 19.66
CA ALA A 92 2.97 6.79 19.97
C ALA A 92 3.64 8.17 19.87
N LEU A 93 3.31 8.96 18.86
CA LEU A 93 3.84 10.32 18.71
C LEU A 93 3.31 11.24 19.82
N SER A 94 2.01 11.14 20.15
CA SER A 94 1.39 11.92 21.23
C SER A 94 2.06 11.68 22.60
N LEU A 95 2.39 10.41 22.89
CA LEU A 95 3.14 10.03 24.09
C LEU A 95 4.55 10.64 24.09
N LEU A 96 5.26 10.61 22.96
CA LEU A 96 6.60 11.20 22.82
C LEU A 96 6.58 12.73 22.95
N GLU A 97 5.47 13.37 22.55
CA GLU A 97 5.25 14.81 22.71
C GLU A 97 4.76 15.22 24.11
N GLY A 98 4.53 14.25 25.02
CA GLY A 98 4.06 14.50 26.38
C GLY A 98 2.60 14.96 26.47
N LYS A 99 1.80 14.74 25.42
CA LYS A 99 0.41 15.22 25.33
C LYS A 99 -0.62 14.28 25.97
N ASP A 100 -0.28 13.01 26.18
CA ASP A 100 -1.16 11.99 26.79
C ASP A 100 -0.49 11.36 28.03
N ILE A 101 -0.87 11.77 29.25
CA ILE A 101 -0.39 11.16 30.51
C ILE A 101 -1.27 9.96 30.93
N GLU A 102 -2.45 9.78 30.34
CA GLU A 102 -3.26 8.58 30.58
C GLU A 102 -2.87 7.45 29.62
N VAL A 103 -1.90 6.65 30.06
CA VAL A 103 -1.51 5.39 29.41
C VAL A 103 -2.72 4.44 29.37
N LYS A 104 -3.43 4.40 28.24
CA LYS A 104 -4.46 3.36 28.01
C LYS A 104 -3.77 1.99 28.00
N SER A 105 -4.13 1.14 28.97
CA SER A 105 -3.62 -0.22 29.10
C SER A 105 -3.85 -1.03 27.83
N CYS A 106 -2.80 -1.74 27.40
CA CYS A 106 -2.82 -2.68 26.28
C CYS A 106 -3.85 -3.80 26.44
#